data_AF-M7AR70-F1
#
_entry.id   AF-M7AR70-F1
#
_cell.length_a   1.000
_cell.length_b   1.000
_cell.length_c   1.000
_cell.angle_alpha   90.00
_cell.angle_beta   90.00
_cell.angle_gamma   90.00
#
_symmetry.space_group_name_H-M   'P 1'
#
loop_
_entity.id
_entity.type
_entity.pdbx_description
1 polymer ?
#
loop_
_entity_poly.entity_id
_entity_poly.type
_entity_poly.pdbx_seq_one_letter_code
_entity_poly.pdbx_strand_id
1 'polypeptide(L)'
;MMEPQNCKRAPAWTEQKVRDLIAVWGEESVLSELRSSLRNAKTFVKISQGMKDRGHNRDPKKCRVKLKELRQAYQKTREANGRSGSEPKHAASMMSCMPF
;
A
#
# COMPACT_ATOMS: atom_id res chain seq x y z
N MET A 1 29.03 0.99 12.48
CA MET A 1 28.09 1.79 13.27
C MET A 1 27.44 2.79 12.34
N MET A 2 26.10 2.85 12.29
CA MET A 2 25.31 4.02 11.88
C MET A 2 23.83 3.66 12.06
N GLU A 3 23.38 3.66 13.31
CA GLU A 3 21.98 3.96 13.64
C GLU A 3 21.85 5.48 13.79
N PRO A 4 20.88 6.14 13.15
CA PRO A 4 20.39 7.43 13.57
C PRO A 4 19.18 7.24 14.49
N GLN A 5 19.33 7.73 15.72
CA GLN A 5 18.34 7.69 16.78
C GLN A 5 17.10 8.54 16.45
N ASN A 6 15.93 7.95 16.70
CA ASN A 6 14.78 8.55 17.39
C ASN A 6 14.51 10.05 17.16
N CYS A 7 13.62 10.34 16.21
CA CYS A 7 12.66 11.42 16.38
C CYS A 7 11.31 10.78 16.72
N LYS A 8 10.72 11.14 17.87
CA LYS A 8 9.29 10.90 18.14
C LYS A 8 8.43 11.80 17.24
N ARG A 9 8.56 11.64 15.93
CA ARG A 9 7.60 12.11 14.93
C ARG A 9 6.64 10.95 14.68
N ALA A 10 5.34 11.25 14.60
CA ALA A 10 4.28 10.28 14.34
C ALA A 10 4.79 9.19 13.38
N PRO A 11 4.64 7.89 13.69
CA PRO A 11 5.43 6.83 13.09
C PRO A 11 5.42 6.99 11.58
N ALA A 12 6.54 7.49 11.04
CA ALA A 12 6.60 7.90 9.65
C ALA A 12 6.47 6.64 8.80
N TRP A 13 5.70 6.73 7.72
CA TRP A 13 5.72 5.71 6.69
C TRP A 13 7.06 5.82 5.97
N THR A 14 8.06 5.09 6.47
CA THR A 14 9.37 4.96 5.84
C THR A 14 9.23 4.22 4.51
N GLU A 15 10.18 4.42 3.61
CA GLU A 15 10.19 3.74 2.30
C GLU A 15 10.08 2.22 2.45
N GLN A 16 10.81 1.64 3.41
CA GLN A 16 10.71 0.21 3.73
C GLN A 16 9.28 -0.22 4.08
N LYS A 17 8.62 0.50 5.00
CA LYS A 17 7.23 0.21 5.41
C LYS A 17 6.25 0.34 4.25
N VAL A 18 6.51 1.26 3.33
CA VAL A 18 5.69 1.45 2.13
C VAL A 18 5.91 0.29 1.16
N ARG A 19 7.16 -0.16 0.95
CA ARG A 19 7.48 -1.33 0.12
C ARG A 19 6.84 -2.60 0.68
N ASP A 20 6.96 -2.84 1.98
CA ASP A 20 6.32 -3.99 2.63
C ASP A 20 4.80 -3.94 2.55
N LEU A 21 4.21 -2.75 2.69
CA LEU A 21 2.76 -2.57 2.51
C LEU A 21 2.31 -2.90 1.09
N ILE A 22 3.07 -2.44 0.08
CA ILE A 22 2.79 -2.74 -1.33
C ILE A 22 2.97 -4.22 -1.61
N ALA A 23 3.97 -4.87 -1.01
CA ALA A 23 4.22 -6.30 -1.17
C ALA A 23 3.07 -7.15 -0.60
N VAL A 24 2.65 -6.89 0.64
CA VAL A 24 1.49 -7.58 1.27
C VAL A 24 0.21 -7.32 0.49
N TRP A 25 0.03 -6.09 0.03
CA TRP A 25 -1.15 -5.73 -0.75
C TRP A 25 -1.15 -6.34 -2.15
N GLY A 26 0.02 -6.55 -2.75
CA GLY A 26 0.19 -7.21 -4.04
C GLY A 26 0.03 -8.71 -4.02
N GLU A 27 -0.17 -9.32 -2.85
CA GLU A 27 -0.49 -10.74 -2.75
C GLU A 27 -1.80 -11.04 -3.47
N GLU A 28 -1.79 -12.09 -4.30
CA GLU A 28 -2.94 -12.44 -5.14
C GLU A 28 -4.21 -12.71 -4.33
N SER A 29 -4.07 -13.30 -3.14
CA SER A 29 -5.19 -13.51 -2.22
C SER A 29 -5.82 -12.19 -1.77
N VAL A 30 -5.00 -11.18 -1.46
CA VAL A 30 -5.46 -9.85 -1.03
C VAL A 30 -6.13 -9.13 -2.19
N LEU A 31 -5.51 -9.14 -3.38
CA LEU A 31 -6.09 -8.54 -4.59
C LEU A 31 -7.40 -9.21 -4.99
N SER A 32 -7.49 -10.53 -4.88
CA SER A 32 -8.70 -11.30 -5.22
C SER A 32 -9.85 -10.99 -4.26
N GLU A 33 -9.59 -10.90 -2.95
CA GLU A 33 -10.60 -10.49 -1.98
C GLU A 33 -11.06 -9.03 -2.20
N LEU A 34 -10.13 -8.13 -2.53
CA LEU A 34 -10.45 -6.73 -2.86
C LEU A 34 -11.29 -6.61 -4.14
N ARG A 35 -11.08 -7.48 -5.12
CA ARG A 35 -11.89 -7.54 -6.35
C ARG A 35 -13.27 -8.14 -6.09
N SER A 36 -13.36 -9.13 -5.22
CA SER A 36 -14.58 -9.90 -4.98
C SER A 36 -15.54 -9.21 -4.03
N SER A 37 -15.08 -8.29 -3.16
CA SER A 37 -15.93 -7.62 -2.18
C SER A 37 -15.74 -6.11 -2.14
N LEU A 38 -16.84 -5.36 -1.99
CA LEU A 38 -16.79 -3.93 -1.67
C LEU A 38 -16.55 -3.69 -0.16
N ARG A 39 -16.77 -4.70 0.69
CA ARG A 39 -16.62 -4.60 2.14
C ARG A 39 -15.25 -5.11 2.57
N ASN A 40 -14.24 -4.29 2.34
CA ASN A 40 -12.83 -4.65 2.50
C ASN A 40 -12.28 -4.60 3.92
N ALA A 41 -13.14 -4.45 4.93
CA ALA A 41 -12.71 -4.32 6.33
C ALA A 41 -11.87 -5.53 6.76
N LYS A 42 -12.31 -6.75 6.41
CA LYS A 42 -11.57 -7.99 6.70
C LYS A 42 -10.24 -8.07 5.96
N THR A 43 -10.21 -7.59 4.71
CA THR A 43 -8.99 -7.54 3.89
C THR A 43 -7.96 -6.58 4.47
N PHE A 44 -8.37 -5.42 4.98
CA PHE A 44 -7.46 -4.50 5.66
C PHE A 44 -6.91 -5.06 6.98
N VAL A 45 -7.68 -5.90 7.70
CA VAL A 45 -7.17 -6.64 8.86
C VAL A 45 -6.10 -7.64 8.43
N LYS A 46 -6.31 -8.38 7.33
CA LYS A 46 -5.27 -9.25 6.76
C LYS A 46 -4.00 -8.49 6.38
N ILE A 47 -4.14 -7.34 5.72
CA ILE A 47 -2.99 -6.48 5.37
C ILE A 47 -2.25 -6.00 6.62
N SER A 48 -2.99 -5.59 7.66
CA SER A 48 -2.41 -5.20 8.96
C SER A 48 -1.64 -6.35 9.61
N GLN A 49 -2.18 -7.57 9.53
CA GLN A 49 -1.53 -8.77 10.06
C GLN A 49 -0.26 -9.13 9.26
N GLY A 50 -0.31 -9.07 7.92
CA GLY A 50 0.89 -9.28 7.08
C GLY A 50 1.97 -8.24 7.31
N MET A 51 1.58 -6.98 7.58
CA MET A 51 2.51 -5.95 8.02
C MET A 51 3.12 -6.27 9.39
N LYS A 52 2.32 -6.79 10.33
CA LYS A 52 2.78 -7.18 11.66
C LYS A 52 3.79 -8.33 11.60
N ASP A 53 3.55 -9.31 10.73
CA ASP A 53 4.46 -10.44 10.49
C ASP A 53 5.86 -9.97 10.02
N ARG A 54 5.89 -8.92 9.20
CA ARG A 54 7.10 -8.24 8.75
C ARG A 54 7.71 -7.28 9.79
N GLY A 55 7.26 -7.31 11.04
CA GLY A 55 7.76 -6.47 12.13
C GLY A 55 7.20 -5.04 12.14
N HIS A 56 6.09 -4.78 11.45
CA HIS A 56 5.45 -3.47 11.37
C HIS A 56 4.04 -3.48 11.98
N ASN A 57 3.93 -3.13 13.26
CA ASN A 57 2.63 -3.01 13.92
C ASN A 57 1.88 -1.76 13.43
N ARG A 58 1.05 -1.90 12.39
CA ARG A 58 0.25 -0.82 11.80
C ARG A 58 -1.23 -1.16 11.85
N ASP A 59 -2.02 -0.20 12.33
CA ASP A 59 -3.48 -0.31 12.37
C ASP A 59 -4.08 -0.39 10.94
N PRO A 60 -5.10 -1.23 10.71
CA PRO A 60 -5.74 -1.39 9.40
C PRO A 60 -6.28 -0.06 8.83
N LYS A 61 -6.76 0.87 9.67
CA LYS A 61 -7.20 2.20 9.20
C LYS A 61 -6.01 3.01 8.66
N LYS A 62 -4.84 2.93 9.31
CA LYS A 62 -3.62 3.61 8.85
C LYS A 62 -3.14 3.02 7.53
N CYS A 63 -3.21 1.70 7.36
CA CYS A 63 -2.90 1.04 6.10
C CYS A 63 -3.83 1.53 4.98
N ARG A 64 -5.15 1.63 5.23
CA ARG A 64 -6.13 2.16 4.27
C ARG A 64 -5.81 3.58 3.83
N VAL A 65 -5.53 4.48 4.77
CA VAL A 65 -5.15 5.87 4.45
C VAL A 65 -3.88 5.90 3.62
N LYS A 66 -2.86 5.10 3.98
CA LYS A 66 -1.61 5.12 3.23
C LYS A 66 -1.76 4.58 1.82
N LEU A 67 -2.51 3.50 1.66
CA LEU A 67 -2.89 2.93 0.38
C LEU A 67 -3.63 3.99 -0.48
N LYS A 68 -4.54 4.78 0.10
CA LYS A 68 -5.18 5.91 -0.60
C LYS A 68 -4.16 6.91 -1.16
N GLU A 69 -3.22 7.33 -0.32
CA GLU A 69 -2.19 8.29 -0.72
C GLU A 69 -1.31 7.73 -1.85
N LEU A 70 -0.92 6.45 -1.77
CA LEU A 70 -0.10 5.80 -2.80
C LEU A 70 -0.82 5.75 -4.14
N ARG A 71 -2.13 5.46 -4.14
CA ARG A 71 -2.94 5.51 -5.37
C ARG A 71 -3.01 6.91 -5.96
N GLN A 72 -3.22 7.91 -5.13
CA GLN A 72 -3.28 9.31 -5.58
C GLN A 72 -1.93 9.77 -6.13
N ALA A 73 -0.83 9.42 -5.46
CA ALA A 73 0.51 9.69 -5.97
C ALA A 73 0.74 8.98 -7.31
N TYR A 74 0.41 7.70 -7.42
CA TYR A 74 0.50 6.94 -8.67
C TYR A 74 -0.32 7.60 -9.80
N GLN A 75 -1.57 7.96 -9.52
CA GLN A 75 -2.45 8.61 -10.49
C GLN A 75 -1.88 9.96 -10.96
N LYS A 76 -1.41 10.81 -10.04
CA LYS A 76 -0.77 12.09 -10.38
C LYS A 76 0.48 11.88 -11.24
N THR A 77 1.32 10.92 -10.87
CA THR A 77 2.51 10.56 -11.67
C THR A 77 2.11 10.02 -13.04
N ARG A 78 1.01 9.24 -13.14
CA ARG A 78 0.50 8.72 -14.42
C ARG A 78 -0.04 9.83 -15.32
N GLU A 79 -0.79 10.78 -14.78
CA GLU A 79 -1.28 11.95 -15.52
C GLU A 79 -0.11 12.83 -16.01
N ALA A 80 0.93 12.98 -15.20
CA ALA A 80 2.16 13.68 -15.58
C ALA A 80 2.98 12.91 -16.64
N ASN A 81 3.03 11.57 -16.55
CA ASN A 81 3.77 10.70 -17.46
C ASN A 81 2.96 10.21 -18.68
N GLY A 82 1.71 10.63 -18.85
CA GLY A 82 0.78 10.20 -19.91
C GLY A 82 1.21 10.50 -21.35
N ARG A 83 2.46 10.94 -21.56
CA ARG A 83 3.11 11.08 -22.87
C ARG A 83 4.04 9.90 -23.24
N SER A 84 4.38 9.00 -22.32
CA SER A 84 5.23 7.83 -22.63
C SER A 84 4.56 6.54 -22.17
N GLY A 85 3.88 5.86 -23.09
CA GLY A 85 3.09 4.64 -22.87
C GLY A 85 3.88 3.37 -22.53
N SER A 86 4.77 3.42 -21.53
CA SER A 86 5.46 2.24 -21.00
C SER A 86 4.98 1.96 -19.57
N GLU A 87 3.79 1.36 -19.44
CA GLU A 87 3.16 1.11 -18.14
C GLU A 87 3.39 -0.36 -17.70
N PRO A 88 3.84 -0.61 -16.45
CA PRO A 88 3.80 -1.94 -15.86
C PRO A 88 2.33 -2.33 -15.61
N LYS A 89 1.80 -3.20 -16.47
CA LYS A 89 0.40 -3.70 -16.44
C LYS A 89 -0.02 -4.18 -15.04
N HIS A 90 0.93 -4.72 -14.29
CA HIS A 90 0.73 -5.22 -12.93
C HIS A 90 0.46 -4.09 -11.92
N ALA A 91 1.23 -3.01 -11.92
CA ALA A 91 1.05 -1.88 -11.00
C ALA A 91 -0.28 -1.16 -11.25
N ALA A 92 -0.65 -0.99 -12.52
CA ALA A 92 -1.93 -0.41 -12.92
C ALA A 92 -3.12 -1.26 -12.43
N SER A 93 -3.02 -2.58 -12.59
CA SER A 93 -4.05 -3.54 -12.18
C SER A 93 -4.23 -3.55 -10.66
N MET A 94 -3.14 -3.53 -9.89
CA MET A 94 -3.19 -3.41 -8.43
C MET A 94 -3.93 -2.12 -8.02
N MET A 95 -3.55 -0.97 -8.60
CA MET A 95 -4.13 0.35 -8.25
C MET A 95 -5.60 0.50 -8.68
N SER A 96 -6.05 -0.27 -9.67
CA SER A 96 -7.46 -0.37 -10.07
C SER A 96 -8.31 -1.17 -9.09
N CYS A 97 -7.69 -2.07 -8.31
CA CYS A 97 -8.38 -2.94 -7.36
C CYS A 97 -8.49 -2.34 -5.96
N MET A 98 -8.08 -1.09 -5.76
CA MET A 98 -8.29 -0.34 -4.53
C MET A 98 -9.73 0.16 -4.45
N PRO A 99 -10.60 -0.47 -3.64
CA PRO A 99 -11.99 -0.06 -3.59
C PRO A 99 -12.11 1.02 -2.51
N PHE A 100 -12.73 2.13 -2.88
CA PHE A 100 -13.35 3.04 -1.92
C PHE A 100 -14.78 2.60 -1.67
#